data_AF-A0A7C9K0M4-F1
#
_entry.id   AF-A0A7C9K0M4-F1
#
_cell.length_a   1.000
_cell.length_b   1.000
_cell.length_c   1.000
_cell.angle_alpha   90.00
_cell.angle_beta   90.00
_cell.angle_gamma   90.00
#
_symmetry.space_group_name_H-M   'P 1'
#
loop_
_entity.id
_entity.type
_entity.pdbx_description
1 polymer ?
#
loop_
_entity_poly.entity_id
_entity_poly.type
_entity_poly.pdbx_seq_one_letter_code
_entity_poly.pdbx_strand_id
1 'polypeptide(L)'
;MASLDTFQRNYNGHPSQGRLAQERVRTDLNPSDIPKQIKSLKSSFKGSYLYKIGPPSRPSIMHDKGHLVLPKAAPTLGDRANLLKWKAMTAGGETFRPDLVDALAAYNHFLSGQGANRTFAYDRYVSGDRSGRTTLNNAINHIKLGVIDLWIADQSRTQFNVTGPAIPCGASLSSFPDAGLFPYPETENWQKAIGAHTIWLTGKVNVSVTKNTPHFYLIMTLHAEDMYNFNPGQKDIRTGIPDSENGRFTQVRLAHPYLNTSTLVRSVNWKGVLPKEAQSMAKQKSWIERDRQPKQNRMVWNLI
;
A
#
# COMPACT_ATOMS: atom_id res chain seq x y z
N MET A 1 26.19 42.10 23.42
CA MET A 1 26.23 41.37 22.13
C MET A 1 26.22 39.89 22.47
N ALA A 2 25.03 39.28 22.44
CA ALA A 2 24.80 37.92 22.93
C ALA A 2 25.00 36.90 21.80
N SER A 3 25.70 35.83 22.16
CA SER A 3 26.08 34.65 21.38
C SER A 3 24.86 33.95 20.74
N LEU A 4 24.92 33.77 19.41
CA LEU A 4 24.04 32.89 18.64
C LEU A 4 24.55 31.46 18.76
N ASP A 5 24.07 30.77 19.80
CA ASP A 5 24.16 29.32 19.89
C ASP A 5 22.78 28.78 20.25
N THR A 6 22.47 27.58 19.76
CA THR A 6 21.27 26.77 20.00
C THR A 6 20.11 26.94 19.03
N PHE A 7 20.01 26.05 18.02
CA PHE A 7 18.75 25.42 17.60
C PHE A 7 19.04 24.11 16.84
N GLN A 8 19.74 23.17 17.48
CA GLN A 8 19.63 21.75 17.15
C GLN A 8 18.45 21.18 17.95
N ARG A 9 17.25 21.17 17.36
CA ARG A 9 16.16 20.34 17.88
C ARG A 9 16.33 18.92 17.35
N ASN A 10 16.73 18.04 18.26
CA ASN A 10 16.80 16.60 18.08
C ASN A 10 15.48 16.03 17.53
N TYR A 11 15.45 15.67 16.25
CA TYR A 11 14.52 14.67 15.72
C TYR A 11 15.06 13.27 16.07
N ASN A 12 15.06 12.94 17.36
CA ASN A 12 15.17 11.56 17.81
C ASN A 12 13.76 10.98 17.91
N GLY A 13 13.20 10.60 16.75
CA GLY A 13 12.06 9.71 16.69
C GLY A 13 12.47 8.32 17.15
N HIS A 14 12.66 8.16 18.46
CA HIS A 14 12.75 6.84 19.06
C HIS A 14 11.43 6.11 18.75
N PRO A 15 11.47 4.88 18.19
CA PRO A 15 10.28 4.07 18.08
C PRO A 15 9.83 3.78 19.51
N SER A 16 8.79 4.47 19.96
CA SER A 16 8.07 4.05 21.15
C SER A 16 7.73 2.59 20.93
N GLN A 17 8.22 1.71 21.81
CA GLN A 17 7.72 0.35 21.93
C GLN A 17 6.24 0.46 22.32
N GLY A 18 5.41 0.65 21.30
CA GLY A 18 3.97 0.75 21.40
C GLY A 18 3.48 -0.61 21.81
N ARG A 19 3.11 -0.70 23.08
CA ARG A 19 2.21 -1.71 23.65
C ARG A 19 1.25 -2.17 22.55
N LEU A 20 1.35 -3.45 22.15
CA LEU A 20 0.51 -4.07 21.12
C LEU A 20 -0.94 -3.65 21.35
N ALA A 21 -1.41 -2.65 20.61
CA ALA A 21 -2.82 -2.34 20.56
C ALA A 21 -3.45 -3.57 19.89
N GLN A 22 -3.99 -4.48 20.71
CA GLN A 22 -4.97 -5.44 20.25
C GLN A 22 -6.20 -4.64 19.86
N GLU A 23 -6.14 -4.03 18.67
CA GLU A 23 -7.33 -3.55 17.99
C GLU A 23 -8.10 -4.82 17.61
N ARG A 24 -8.94 -5.31 18.53
CA ARG A 24 -10.00 -6.25 18.22
C ARG A 24 -10.97 -5.50 17.33
N VAL A 25 -10.67 -5.43 16.04
CA VAL A 25 -11.69 -5.19 15.03
C VAL A 25 -12.68 -6.35 15.19
N ARG A 26 -13.81 -6.07 15.84
CA ARG A 26 -14.95 -6.99 15.91
C ARG A 26 -15.48 -7.15 14.48
N THR A 27 -14.93 -8.11 13.75
CA THR A 27 -15.65 -8.74 12.65
C THR A 27 -16.30 -9.99 13.22
N ASP A 28 -17.39 -9.79 13.96
CA ASP A 28 -18.22 -10.88 14.48
C ASP A 28 -18.97 -11.48 13.28
N LEU A 29 -18.26 -12.27 12.47
CA LEU A 29 -18.76 -12.89 11.25
C LEU A 29 -19.28 -14.28 11.59
N ASN A 30 -20.53 -14.53 11.25
CA ASN A 30 -21.15 -15.83 11.39
C ASN A 30 -20.44 -16.83 10.46
N PRO A 31 -20.15 -18.08 10.88
CA PRO A 31 -19.44 -19.06 10.05
C PRO A 31 -20.04 -19.30 8.66
N SER A 32 -21.35 -19.07 8.48
CA SER A 32 -22.06 -19.16 7.20
C SER A 32 -21.78 -18.01 6.23
N ASP A 33 -21.27 -16.88 6.72
CA ASP A 33 -21.02 -15.67 5.92
C ASP A 33 -19.60 -15.64 5.36
N ILE A 34 -18.70 -16.44 5.92
CA ILE A 34 -17.29 -16.52 5.51
C ILE A 34 -17.15 -17.02 4.05
N PRO A 35 -17.86 -18.06 3.57
CA PRO A 35 -17.77 -18.47 2.16
C PRO A 35 -18.28 -17.41 1.19
N LYS A 36 -19.35 -16.69 1.57
CA LYS A 36 -19.89 -15.56 0.79
C LYS A 36 -18.89 -14.40 0.77
N GLN A 37 -18.21 -14.15 1.88
CA GLN A 37 -17.19 -13.12 1.99
C GLN A 37 -15.91 -13.49 1.24
N ILE A 38 -15.43 -14.74 1.30
CA ILE A 38 -14.29 -15.18 0.48
C ILE A 38 -14.63 -15.04 -1.00
N LYS A 39 -15.85 -15.42 -1.41
CA LYS A 39 -16.28 -15.24 -2.79
C LYS A 39 -16.40 -13.77 -3.18
N SER A 40 -16.93 -12.93 -2.29
CA SER A 40 -17.03 -11.48 -2.49
C SER A 40 -15.65 -10.82 -2.56
N LEU A 41 -14.74 -11.15 -1.64
CA LEU A 41 -13.36 -10.68 -1.63
C LEU A 41 -12.60 -11.18 -2.88
N LYS A 42 -12.69 -12.47 -3.21
CA LYS A 42 -12.13 -13.01 -4.46
C LYS A 42 -12.78 -12.44 -5.72
N SER A 43 -14.00 -11.90 -5.65
CA SER A 43 -14.61 -11.20 -6.78
C SER A 43 -14.11 -9.75 -6.90
N SER A 44 -13.71 -9.15 -5.78
CA SER A 44 -13.08 -7.83 -5.74
C SER A 44 -11.64 -7.86 -6.24
N PHE A 45 -10.89 -8.93 -5.92
CA PHE A 45 -9.50 -9.14 -6.36
C PHE A 45 -9.43 -10.10 -7.58
N LYS A 46 -9.00 -9.60 -8.73
CA LYS A 46 -8.89 -10.32 -10.01
C LYS A 46 -7.50 -10.90 -10.20
N GLY A 47 -7.19 -12.07 -9.65
CA GLY A 47 -5.96 -12.78 -10.00
C GLY A 47 -5.48 -13.81 -8.99
N SER A 48 -4.35 -14.47 -9.30
CA SER A 48 -3.57 -15.18 -8.29
C SER A 48 -2.87 -14.15 -7.40
N TYR A 49 -2.96 -14.29 -6.08
CA TYR A 49 -2.39 -13.32 -5.12
C TYR A 49 -0.85 -13.33 -5.04
N LEU A 50 -0.18 -14.19 -5.83
CA LEU A 50 1.28 -14.33 -5.99
C LEU A 50 2.09 -14.42 -4.68
N TYR A 51 1.46 -14.83 -3.58
CA TYR A 51 2.17 -15.09 -2.34
C TYR A 51 2.99 -16.37 -2.44
N LYS A 52 4.14 -16.36 -1.77
CA LYS A 52 5.03 -17.51 -1.66
C LYS A 52 5.38 -17.79 -0.21
N ILE A 53 5.60 -19.06 0.09
CA ILE A 53 6.16 -19.49 1.38
C ILE A 53 7.66 -19.19 1.37
N GLY A 54 8.16 -18.64 2.48
CA GLY A 54 9.58 -18.35 2.64
C GLY A 54 9.83 -17.20 3.61
N PRO A 55 11.10 -16.89 3.90
CA PRO A 55 11.43 -15.74 4.73
C PRO A 55 10.92 -14.43 4.10
N PRO A 56 10.71 -13.37 4.91
CA PRO A 56 10.44 -12.03 4.40
C PRO A 56 11.45 -11.62 3.34
N SER A 57 10.99 -11.25 2.15
CA SER A 57 11.85 -10.75 1.08
C SER A 57 11.22 -9.54 0.40
N ARG A 58 12.02 -8.49 0.14
CA ARG A 58 11.59 -7.37 -0.68
C ARG A 58 11.37 -7.83 -2.13
N PRO A 59 10.22 -7.56 -2.75
CA PRO A 59 10.03 -7.84 -4.18
C PRO A 59 10.91 -6.93 -5.05
N SER A 60 11.03 -7.26 -6.33
CA SER A 60 11.71 -6.38 -7.28
C SER A 60 10.84 -5.15 -7.54
N ILE A 61 11.19 -4.02 -6.91
CA ILE A 61 10.56 -2.72 -7.13
C ILE A 61 11.54 -1.84 -7.89
N MET A 62 11.11 -1.38 -9.07
CA MET A 62 11.83 -0.40 -9.88
C MET A 62 11.20 0.96 -9.66
N HIS A 63 12.00 1.88 -9.13
CA HIS A 63 11.60 3.26 -8.94
C HIS A 63 11.91 4.06 -10.20
N ASP A 64 11.07 5.05 -10.51
CA ASP A 64 11.40 6.01 -11.56
C ASP A 64 12.59 6.89 -11.13
N LYS A 65 13.16 7.59 -12.11
CA LYS A 65 14.34 8.45 -11.91
C LYS A 65 13.98 9.93 -11.84
N GLY A 66 12.71 10.31 -12.00
CA GLY A 66 12.27 11.70 -12.11
C GLY A 66 13.19 12.55 -13.00
N HIS A 67 13.59 13.72 -12.52
CA HIS A 67 14.49 14.63 -13.23
C HIS A 67 15.96 14.14 -13.37
N LEU A 68 16.36 12.99 -12.79
CA LEU A 68 17.70 12.42 -13.00
C LEU A 68 17.89 11.83 -14.41
N VAL A 69 16.82 11.67 -15.19
CA VAL A 69 16.91 11.30 -16.61
C VAL A 69 17.41 12.44 -17.49
N LEU A 70 17.37 13.67 -16.99
CA LEU A 70 17.77 14.88 -17.72
C LEU A 70 19.26 15.20 -17.50
N PRO A 71 19.91 15.92 -18.43
CA PRO A 71 21.32 16.27 -18.31
C PRO A 71 21.63 17.04 -17.01
N LYS A 72 22.75 16.70 -16.37
CA LYS A 72 23.24 17.41 -15.19
C LYS A 72 23.86 18.75 -15.60
N ALA A 73 23.70 19.76 -14.75
CA ALA A 73 24.26 21.09 -14.97
C ALA A 73 24.90 21.65 -13.70
N ALA A 74 25.72 22.70 -13.84
CA ALA A 74 26.19 23.47 -12.69
C ALA A 74 25.08 24.42 -12.19
N PRO A 75 24.98 24.67 -10.87
CA PRO A 75 23.98 25.59 -10.33
C PRO A 75 24.30 27.04 -10.69
N THR A 76 23.29 27.77 -11.17
CA THR A 76 23.33 29.22 -11.37
C THR A 76 23.06 29.97 -10.06
N LEU A 77 23.27 31.29 -10.05
CA LEU A 77 22.83 32.15 -8.93
C LEU A 77 21.31 32.10 -8.75
N GLY A 78 20.55 32.05 -9.85
CA GLY A 78 19.09 31.90 -9.83
C GLY A 78 18.66 30.58 -9.18
N ASP A 79 19.33 29.47 -9.49
CA ASP A 79 19.04 28.17 -8.86
C ASP A 79 19.25 28.22 -7.33
N ARG A 80 20.31 28.89 -6.87
CA ARG A 80 20.60 29.07 -5.44
C ARG A 80 19.59 29.99 -4.75
N ALA A 81 19.19 31.08 -5.41
CA ALA A 81 18.16 31.98 -4.89
C ALA A 81 16.79 31.28 -4.78
N ASN A 82 16.43 30.48 -5.79
CA ASN A 82 15.23 29.65 -5.75
C ASN A 82 15.28 28.60 -4.63
N LEU A 83 16.43 27.95 -4.41
CA LEU A 83 16.59 27.05 -3.28
C LEU A 83 16.33 27.76 -1.95
N LEU A 84 16.86 28.97 -1.77
CA LEU A 84 16.63 29.77 -0.56
C LEU A 84 15.15 30.14 -0.38
N LYS A 85 14.48 30.56 -1.47
CA LYS A 85 13.02 30.80 -1.48
C LYS A 85 12.27 29.56 -0.98
N TRP A 86 12.55 28.39 -1.53
CA TRP A 86 11.86 27.17 -1.17
C TRP A 86 12.15 26.71 0.26
N LYS A 87 13.38 26.88 0.77
CA LYS A 87 13.71 26.66 2.18
C LYS A 87 12.91 27.60 3.10
N ALA A 88 12.81 28.88 2.76
CA ALA A 88 12.02 29.84 3.52
C ALA A 88 10.52 29.51 3.50
N MET A 89 9.97 29.16 2.34
CA MET A 89 8.58 28.70 2.21
C MET A 89 8.31 27.43 3.03
N THR A 90 9.25 26.49 3.06
CA THR A 90 9.14 25.27 3.87
C THR A 90 9.10 25.60 5.36
N ALA A 91 10.02 26.44 5.85
CA ALA A 91 10.05 26.86 7.25
C ALA A 91 8.78 27.63 7.67
N GLY A 92 8.27 28.50 6.79
CA GLY A 92 6.98 29.17 7.00
C GLY A 92 5.83 28.16 7.06
N GLY A 93 5.81 27.19 6.15
CA GLY A 93 4.86 26.08 6.15
C GLY A 93 4.88 25.28 7.45
N GLU A 94 6.06 24.94 7.98
CA GLU A 94 6.21 24.20 9.24
C GLU A 94 5.58 24.95 10.43
N THR A 95 5.50 26.27 10.36
CA THR A 95 4.89 27.13 11.38
C THR A 95 3.39 27.30 11.16
N PHE A 96 2.94 27.51 9.93
CA PHE A 96 1.57 27.96 9.61
C PHE A 96 0.67 26.89 8.98
N ARG A 97 1.20 25.73 8.61
CA ARG A 97 0.48 24.61 7.98
C ARG A 97 0.71 23.31 8.74
N PRO A 98 0.21 23.20 10.00
CA PRO A 98 0.34 21.97 10.79
C PRO A 98 -0.35 20.77 10.13
N ASP A 99 -1.31 21.01 9.23
CA ASP A 99 -1.94 20.00 8.40
C ASP A 99 -0.99 19.35 7.39
N LEU A 100 0.14 19.99 7.05
CA LEU A 100 1.13 19.52 6.06
C LEU A 100 2.43 18.98 6.68
N VAL A 101 2.42 18.62 7.96
CA VAL A 101 3.63 18.23 8.69
C VAL A 101 4.43 17.08 8.06
N ASP A 102 3.78 16.07 7.47
CA ASP A 102 4.49 14.96 6.83
C ASP A 102 5.06 15.37 5.45
N ALA A 103 4.31 16.19 4.71
CA ALA A 103 4.72 16.77 3.43
C ALA A 103 5.94 17.68 3.60
N LEU A 104 5.90 18.59 4.57
CA LEU A 104 6.97 19.54 4.85
C LEU A 104 8.23 18.82 5.32
N ALA A 105 8.08 17.81 6.19
CA ALA A 105 9.21 16.97 6.58
C ALA A 105 9.82 16.20 5.40
N ALA A 106 8.99 15.74 4.44
CA ALA A 106 9.48 15.07 3.23
C ALA A 106 10.22 16.03 2.30
N TYR A 107 9.66 17.21 2.08
CA TYR A 107 10.25 18.21 1.21
C TYR A 107 11.52 18.85 1.80
N ASN A 108 11.54 19.11 3.11
CA ASN A 108 12.76 19.58 3.78
C ASN A 108 13.91 18.55 3.65
N HIS A 109 13.59 17.26 3.77
CA HIS A 109 14.57 16.18 3.54
C HIS A 109 15.05 16.12 2.08
N PHE A 110 14.19 16.40 1.10
CA PHE A 110 14.61 16.54 -0.29
C PHE A 110 15.62 17.70 -0.46
N LEU A 111 15.34 18.86 0.15
CA LEU A 111 16.16 20.07 0.04
C LEU A 111 17.50 19.98 0.78
N SER A 112 17.59 19.18 1.84
CA SER A 112 18.73 19.23 2.77
C SER A 112 19.28 17.89 3.23
N GLY A 113 18.55 16.78 3.01
CA GLY A 113 18.90 15.43 3.45
C GLY A 113 19.94 14.71 2.57
N GLN A 114 20.48 15.38 1.55
CA GLN A 114 21.59 14.89 0.73
C GLN A 114 21.35 13.52 0.06
N GLY A 115 20.09 13.14 -0.16
CA GLY A 115 19.72 11.87 -0.78
C GLY A 115 19.77 10.68 0.19
N ALA A 116 20.02 10.92 1.48
CA ALA A 116 19.96 9.88 2.50
C ALA A 116 18.55 9.28 2.55
N ASN A 117 18.45 7.97 2.79
CA ASN A 117 17.15 7.34 2.98
C ASN A 117 16.42 7.98 4.16
N ARG A 118 15.09 8.08 4.05
CA ARG A 118 14.22 8.58 5.11
C ARG A 118 13.23 7.50 5.51
N THR A 119 12.82 7.52 6.77
CA THR A 119 11.66 6.77 7.25
C THR A 119 10.48 7.70 7.46
N PHE A 120 9.29 7.24 7.13
CA PHE A 120 8.04 7.94 7.45
C PHE A 120 7.13 7.06 8.30
N ALA A 121 6.12 7.64 8.91
CA ALA A 121 5.19 6.92 9.78
C ALA A 121 3.96 6.46 9.00
N TYR A 122 3.98 5.23 8.46
CA TYR A 122 2.81 4.68 7.75
C TYR A 122 1.56 4.59 8.64
N ASP A 123 1.73 4.44 9.97
CA ASP A 123 0.61 4.51 10.93
C ASP A 123 -0.17 5.84 10.82
N ARG A 124 0.52 6.96 10.64
CA ARG A 124 -0.12 8.28 10.48
C ARG A 124 -0.86 8.39 9.15
N TYR A 125 -0.37 7.73 8.10
CA TYR A 125 -1.06 7.67 6.81
C TYR A 125 -2.36 6.88 6.92
N VAL A 126 -2.30 5.67 7.47
CA VAL A 126 -3.48 4.81 7.60
C VAL A 126 -4.47 5.31 8.64
N SER A 127 -4.08 6.17 9.59
CA SER A 127 -5.02 6.82 10.51
C SER A 127 -5.57 8.14 9.96
N GLY A 128 -4.73 8.94 9.31
CA GLY A 128 -5.03 10.31 8.91
C GLY A 128 -5.65 10.47 7.52
N ASP A 129 -5.46 9.52 6.62
CA ASP A 129 -5.90 9.59 5.22
C ASP A 129 -6.92 8.49 4.89
N ARG A 130 -7.97 8.82 4.13
CA ARG A 130 -9.00 7.85 3.74
C ARG A 130 -8.46 6.80 2.78
N SER A 131 -7.59 7.21 1.85
CA SER A 131 -6.86 6.28 0.99
C SER A 131 -5.96 5.38 1.83
N GLY A 132 -5.29 5.91 2.86
CA GLY A 132 -4.48 5.11 3.79
C GLY A 132 -5.29 4.04 4.52
N ARG A 133 -6.46 4.39 5.07
CA ARG A 133 -7.38 3.43 5.69
C ARG A 133 -7.80 2.34 4.70
N THR A 134 -8.13 2.74 3.48
CA THR A 134 -8.55 1.82 2.41
C THR A 134 -7.41 0.87 2.02
N THR A 135 -6.20 1.39 1.83
CA THR A 135 -5.00 0.63 1.55
C THR A 135 -4.71 -0.41 2.64
N LEU A 136 -4.78 -0.05 3.92
CA LEU A 136 -4.56 -1.01 5.00
C LEU A 136 -5.61 -2.13 5.01
N ASN A 137 -6.90 -1.78 4.88
CA ASN A 137 -7.97 -2.76 4.85
C ASN A 137 -7.82 -3.73 3.68
N ASN A 138 -7.49 -3.21 2.50
CA ASN A 138 -7.29 -4.02 1.31
C ASN A 138 -6.02 -4.86 1.40
N ALA A 139 -4.93 -4.34 1.99
CA ALA A 139 -3.71 -5.09 2.27
C ALA A 139 -4.00 -6.29 3.19
N ILE A 140 -4.72 -6.07 4.31
CA ILE A 140 -5.10 -7.14 5.24
C ILE A 140 -5.93 -8.21 4.53
N ASN A 141 -6.92 -7.82 3.72
CA ASN A 141 -7.74 -8.77 2.98
C ASN A 141 -6.94 -9.53 1.92
N HIS A 142 -6.05 -8.83 1.20
CA HIS A 142 -5.22 -9.42 0.17
C HIS A 142 -4.27 -10.48 0.74
N ILE A 143 -3.58 -10.23 1.87
CA ILE A 143 -2.74 -11.26 2.50
C ILE A 143 -3.55 -12.41 3.10
N LYS A 144 -4.74 -12.16 3.67
CA LYS A 144 -5.61 -13.23 4.19
C LYS A 144 -5.93 -14.24 3.08
N LEU A 145 -6.29 -13.76 1.90
CA LEU A 145 -6.61 -14.61 0.75
C LEU A 145 -5.39 -15.37 0.26
N GLY A 146 -4.22 -14.71 0.16
CA GLY A 146 -2.96 -15.37 -0.16
C GLY A 146 -2.56 -16.47 0.82
N VAL A 147 -2.73 -16.22 2.13
CA VAL A 147 -2.46 -17.20 3.18
C VAL A 147 -3.41 -18.40 3.08
N ILE A 148 -4.69 -18.16 2.81
CA ILE A 148 -5.68 -19.23 2.61
C ILE A 148 -5.30 -20.09 1.40
N ASP A 149 -4.93 -19.48 0.27
CA ASP A 149 -4.57 -20.21 -0.95
C ASP A 149 -3.31 -21.07 -0.73
N LEU A 150 -2.29 -20.54 -0.05
CA LEU A 150 -1.09 -21.29 0.34
C LEU A 150 -1.40 -22.46 1.29
N TRP A 151 -2.28 -22.26 2.26
CA TRP A 151 -2.65 -23.31 3.21
C TRP A 151 -3.51 -24.40 2.56
N ILE A 152 -4.41 -24.05 1.63
CA ILE A 152 -5.20 -25.04 0.88
C ILE A 152 -4.29 -25.96 0.06
N ALA A 153 -3.16 -25.44 -0.45
CA ALA A 153 -2.20 -26.23 -1.23
C ALA A 153 -1.50 -27.33 -0.42
N ASP A 154 -1.27 -27.13 0.88
CA ASP A 154 -1.00 -28.22 1.81
C ASP A 154 -1.43 -27.86 3.25
N GLN A 155 -2.48 -28.56 3.68
CA GLN A 155 -3.23 -28.32 4.92
C GLN A 155 -2.53 -28.89 6.17
N SER A 156 -1.44 -29.64 6.01
CA SER A 156 -0.64 -30.13 7.14
C SER A 156 0.16 -29.00 7.80
N ARG A 157 0.31 -27.86 7.11
CA ARG A 157 1.02 -26.70 7.64
C ARG A 157 0.25 -26.04 8.77
N THR A 158 0.86 -26.08 9.96
CA THR A 158 0.40 -25.35 11.14
C THR A 158 1.15 -24.05 11.35
N GLN A 159 2.33 -23.89 10.74
CA GLN A 159 3.14 -22.67 10.81
C GLN A 159 3.89 -22.44 9.51
N PHE A 160 3.93 -21.19 9.03
CA PHE A 160 4.74 -20.80 7.88
C PHE A 160 4.95 -19.30 7.78
N ASN A 161 6.03 -18.90 7.10
CA ASN A 161 6.26 -17.51 6.72
C ASN A 161 5.75 -17.29 5.29
N VAL A 162 5.24 -16.10 5.04
CA VAL A 162 4.66 -15.71 3.76
C VAL A 162 5.24 -14.38 3.29
N THR A 163 5.48 -14.26 1.98
CA THR A 163 5.89 -13.02 1.31
C THR A 163 5.02 -12.79 0.09
N GLY A 164 4.51 -11.56 -0.05
CA GLY A 164 3.65 -11.12 -1.15
C GLY A 164 4.38 -10.40 -2.27
N PRO A 165 3.65 -10.08 -3.35
CA PRO A 165 4.15 -9.29 -4.46
C PRO A 165 4.30 -7.80 -4.09
N ALA A 166 4.89 -7.03 -5.01
CA ALA A 166 4.78 -5.58 -5.00
C ALA A 166 3.34 -5.17 -5.34
N ILE A 167 2.78 -4.25 -4.56
CA ILE A 167 1.43 -3.72 -4.69
C ILE A 167 1.54 -2.21 -4.89
N PRO A 168 1.19 -1.67 -6.07
CA PRO A 168 1.21 -0.24 -6.31
C PRO A 168 0.01 0.43 -5.64
N CYS A 169 0.22 1.55 -4.96
CA CYS A 169 -0.81 2.39 -4.38
C CYS A 169 -0.86 3.71 -5.15
N GLY A 170 -1.99 4.00 -5.79
CA GLY A 170 -2.16 5.19 -6.60
C GLY A 170 -1.47 5.15 -7.96
N ALA A 171 -1.01 3.97 -8.39
CA ALA A 171 -0.43 3.72 -9.69
C ALA A 171 -0.90 2.37 -10.23
N SER A 172 -0.87 2.20 -11.55
CA SER A 172 -1.19 0.94 -12.20
C SER A 172 0.09 0.18 -12.56
N LEU A 173 0.16 -1.10 -12.22
CA LEU A 173 1.15 -2.03 -12.76
C LEU A 173 0.41 -3.10 -13.55
N SER A 174 0.82 -3.36 -14.80
CA SER A 174 0.21 -4.40 -15.63
C SER A 174 0.28 -5.79 -15.00
N SER A 175 1.30 -6.01 -14.16
CA SER A 175 1.48 -7.23 -13.36
C SER A 175 0.61 -7.30 -12.10
N PHE A 176 -0.12 -6.24 -11.76
CA PHE A 176 -0.98 -6.17 -10.58
C PHE A 176 -2.40 -5.73 -10.97
N PRO A 177 -3.28 -6.69 -11.35
CA PRO A 177 -4.62 -6.41 -11.85
C PRO A 177 -5.55 -5.72 -10.83
N ASP A 178 -5.17 -5.73 -9.55
CA ASP A 178 -5.94 -5.18 -8.43
C ASP A 178 -5.51 -3.76 -8.02
N ALA A 179 -4.71 -3.08 -8.85
CA ALA A 179 -4.19 -1.75 -8.58
C ALA A 179 -5.31 -0.74 -8.22
N GLY A 180 -6.50 -0.88 -8.81
CA GLY A 180 -7.65 -0.03 -8.53
C GLY A 180 -8.19 -0.11 -7.09
N LEU A 181 -7.79 -1.13 -6.31
CA LEU A 181 -8.15 -1.27 -4.90
C LEU A 181 -7.19 -0.51 -3.97
N PHE A 182 -6.06 -0.04 -4.47
CA PHE A 182 -5.04 0.63 -3.68
C PHE A 182 -4.94 2.08 -4.15
N PRO A 183 -5.75 3.00 -3.58
CA PRO A 183 -5.90 4.35 -4.10
C PRO A 183 -4.66 5.23 -3.84
N TYR A 184 -4.57 6.31 -4.62
CA TYR A 184 -3.61 7.40 -4.39
C TYR A 184 -3.99 8.16 -3.10
N PRO A 185 -3.02 8.70 -2.34
CA PRO A 185 -3.33 9.50 -1.15
C PRO A 185 -4.35 10.62 -1.41
N GLU A 186 -5.27 10.85 -0.49
CA GLU A 186 -6.36 11.81 -0.69
C GLU A 186 -6.02 13.23 -0.19
N THR A 187 -5.34 13.33 0.96
CA THR A 187 -5.02 14.61 1.58
C THR A 187 -3.75 15.23 1.00
N GLU A 188 -3.69 16.56 0.90
CA GLU A 188 -2.50 17.28 0.42
C GLU A 188 -1.22 16.85 1.16
N ASN A 189 -1.32 16.64 2.48
CA ASN A 189 -0.20 16.16 3.29
C ASN A 189 0.39 14.86 2.74
N TRP A 190 -0.44 13.84 2.51
CA TRP A 190 0.05 12.53 2.08
C TRP A 190 0.34 12.45 0.58
N GLN A 191 -0.37 13.23 -0.24
CA GLN A 191 -0.04 13.40 -1.65
C GLN A 191 1.38 13.92 -1.82
N LYS A 192 1.77 14.92 -1.03
CA LYS A 192 3.11 15.52 -1.08
C LYS A 192 4.17 14.79 -0.25
N ALA A 193 3.78 13.96 0.71
CA ALA A 193 4.73 13.25 1.57
C ALA A 193 5.23 11.93 0.96
N ILE A 194 4.35 11.20 0.25
CA ILE A 194 4.65 9.87 -0.31
C ILE A 194 4.04 9.63 -1.70
N GLY A 195 3.03 10.41 -2.11
CA GLY A 195 2.37 10.24 -3.39
C GLY A 195 1.99 8.78 -3.74
N ALA A 196 2.20 8.42 -5.01
CA ALA A 196 2.06 7.04 -5.46
C ALA A 196 3.26 6.25 -4.96
N HIS A 197 3.01 5.13 -4.28
CA HIS A 197 4.06 4.37 -3.61
C HIS A 197 3.80 2.88 -3.77
N THR A 198 4.78 2.05 -3.41
CA THR A 198 4.66 0.59 -3.47
C THR A 198 4.65 0.01 -2.06
N ILE A 199 3.75 -0.93 -1.80
CA ILE A 199 3.78 -1.74 -0.59
C ILE A 199 4.04 -3.21 -0.92
N TRP A 200 4.48 -3.98 0.06
CA TRP A 200 4.42 -5.44 0.03
C TRP A 200 4.21 -5.99 1.43
N LEU A 201 3.65 -7.19 1.51
CA LEU A 201 3.24 -7.78 2.76
C LEU A 201 4.06 -9.04 3.04
N THR A 202 4.60 -9.12 4.25
CA THR A 202 5.21 -10.34 4.76
C THR A 202 4.50 -10.76 6.04
N GLY A 203 4.57 -12.02 6.42
CA GLY A 203 3.98 -12.41 7.68
C GLY A 203 4.40 -13.75 8.22
N LYS A 204 4.15 -13.92 9.52
CA LYS A 204 4.28 -15.20 10.22
C LYS A 204 2.88 -15.72 10.51
N VAL A 205 2.55 -16.89 9.97
CA VAL A 205 1.24 -17.52 10.07
C VAL A 205 1.32 -18.68 11.05
N ASN A 206 0.35 -18.75 11.95
CA ASN A 206 0.01 -19.94 12.71
C ASN A 206 -1.42 -20.35 12.33
N VAL A 207 -1.64 -21.64 12.16
CA VAL A 207 -2.94 -22.23 11.84
C VAL A 207 -3.26 -23.28 12.88
N SER A 208 -4.43 -23.16 13.49
CA SER A 208 -5.01 -24.23 14.30
C SER A 208 -6.29 -24.72 13.63
N VAL A 209 -6.57 -26.02 13.74
CA VAL A 209 -7.79 -26.61 13.17
C VAL A 209 -8.65 -27.14 14.30
N THR A 210 -9.86 -26.59 14.43
CA THR A 210 -10.83 -27.02 15.44
C THR A 210 -12.10 -27.47 14.75
N LYS A 211 -12.55 -28.71 14.97
CA LYS A 211 -13.74 -29.28 14.31
C LYS A 211 -13.72 -29.07 12.79
N ASN A 212 -12.60 -29.40 12.15
CA ASN A 212 -12.34 -29.19 10.72
C ASN A 212 -12.36 -27.73 10.25
N THR A 213 -12.43 -26.75 11.14
CA THR A 213 -12.33 -25.33 10.76
C THR A 213 -10.90 -24.83 10.98
N PRO A 214 -10.23 -24.27 9.96
CA PRO A 214 -8.95 -23.59 10.16
C PRO A 214 -9.15 -22.20 10.78
N HIS A 215 -8.34 -21.89 11.79
CA HIS A 215 -8.22 -20.60 12.44
C HIS A 215 -6.81 -20.09 12.20
N PHE A 216 -6.71 -18.91 11.60
CA PHE A 216 -5.44 -18.30 11.24
C PHE A 216 -5.11 -17.18 12.21
N TYR A 217 -3.88 -17.19 12.69
CA TYR A 217 -3.24 -16.09 13.40
C TYR A 217 -2.05 -15.63 12.56
N LEU A 218 -2.06 -14.35 12.17
CA LEU A 218 -1.04 -13.73 11.33
C LEU A 218 -0.42 -12.55 12.07
N ILE A 219 0.91 -12.53 12.15
CA ILE A 219 1.65 -11.29 12.39
C ILE A 219 2.05 -10.77 11.01
N MET A 220 1.34 -9.77 10.52
CA MET A 220 1.59 -9.12 9.24
C MET A 220 2.59 -7.97 9.44
N THR A 221 3.55 -7.87 8.54
CA THR A 221 4.36 -6.66 8.33
C THR A 221 4.05 -6.14 6.94
N LEU A 222 3.47 -4.95 6.89
CA LEU A 222 3.40 -4.14 5.68
C LEU A 222 4.69 -3.34 5.59
N HIS A 223 5.33 -3.40 4.43
CA HIS A 223 6.47 -2.58 4.08
C HIS A 223 6.04 -1.61 3.00
N ALA A 224 6.56 -0.39 3.02
CA ALA A 224 6.27 0.64 2.05
C ALA A 224 7.54 1.29 1.55
N GLU A 225 7.58 1.58 0.25
CA GLU A 225 8.63 2.31 -0.42
C GLU A 225 8.06 3.34 -1.38
N ASP A 226 8.64 4.52 -1.33
CA ASP A 226 8.43 5.62 -2.25
C ASP A 226 9.79 6.20 -2.64
N MET A 227 9.97 6.53 -3.93
CA MET A 227 11.13 7.28 -4.37
C MET A 227 10.72 8.75 -4.43
N TYR A 228 11.05 9.48 -3.37
CA TYR A 228 10.70 10.89 -3.29
C TYR A 228 11.49 11.68 -4.32
N ASN A 229 10.83 12.10 -5.39
CA ASN A 229 11.41 12.88 -6.45
C ASN A 229 10.35 13.77 -7.11
N PHE A 230 10.77 14.51 -8.13
CA PHE A 230 9.91 15.32 -8.98
C PHE A 230 9.99 14.78 -10.41
N ASN A 231 8.87 14.76 -11.11
CA ASN A 231 8.71 14.10 -12.40
C ASN A 231 8.54 15.10 -13.55
N PRO A 232 9.33 15.01 -14.62
CA PRO A 232 9.17 15.90 -15.78
C PRO A 232 7.74 15.86 -16.34
N GLY A 233 7.16 17.03 -16.59
CA GLY A 233 5.81 17.17 -17.13
C GLY A 233 4.67 16.99 -16.11
N GLN A 234 4.99 16.62 -14.86
CA GLN A 234 4.01 16.62 -13.77
C GLN A 234 3.97 17.97 -13.07
N LYS A 235 2.96 18.13 -12.21
CA LYS A 235 2.76 19.32 -11.38
C LYS A 235 2.05 18.93 -10.11
N ASP A 236 2.24 19.76 -9.09
CA ASP A 236 1.50 19.65 -7.85
C ASP A 236 -0.02 19.77 -8.10
N ILE A 237 -0.79 18.83 -7.56
CA ILE A 237 -2.24 18.74 -7.81
C ILE A 237 -2.97 20.00 -7.33
N ARG A 238 -2.61 20.52 -6.16
CA ARG A 238 -3.33 21.63 -5.52
C ARG A 238 -2.89 22.99 -6.02
N THR A 239 -1.58 23.24 -6.11
CA THR A 239 -1.03 24.55 -6.45
C THR A 239 -0.80 24.73 -7.94
N GLY A 240 -0.73 23.63 -8.71
CA GLY A 240 -0.36 23.67 -10.12
C GLY A 240 1.10 23.97 -10.39
N ILE A 241 1.94 24.08 -9.34
CA ILE A 241 3.38 24.33 -9.47
C ILE A 241 4.01 23.16 -10.23
N PRO A 242 4.67 23.43 -11.38
CA PRO A 242 5.32 22.37 -12.14
C PRO A 242 6.43 21.70 -11.35
N ASP A 243 6.52 20.39 -11.49
CA ASP A 243 7.61 19.60 -10.88
C ASP A 243 8.99 20.04 -11.36
N SER A 244 9.08 20.70 -12.53
CA SER A 244 10.32 21.26 -13.04
C SER A 244 10.90 22.38 -12.19
N GLU A 245 10.09 23.10 -11.39
CA GLU A 245 10.61 24.14 -10.48
C GLU A 245 11.53 23.52 -9.40
N ASN A 246 11.12 22.38 -8.85
CA ASN A 246 11.86 21.67 -7.80
C ASN A 246 12.82 20.61 -8.36
N GLY A 247 12.43 19.94 -9.44
CA GLY A 247 13.25 18.97 -10.15
C GLY A 247 14.53 19.58 -10.73
N ARG A 248 14.52 20.88 -11.01
CA ARG A 248 15.73 21.65 -11.35
C ARG A 248 16.82 21.50 -10.29
N PHE A 249 16.48 21.52 -9.00
CA PHE A 249 17.46 21.38 -7.92
C PHE A 249 18.20 20.04 -7.96
N THR A 250 17.52 18.98 -8.41
CA THR A 250 18.15 17.67 -8.64
C THR A 250 19.15 17.71 -9.79
N GLN A 251 18.80 18.35 -10.91
CA GLN A 251 19.70 18.48 -12.08
C GLN A 251 20.99 19.22 -11.74
N VAL A 252 20.89 20.26 -10.90
CA VAL A 252 22.03 21.09 -10.48
C VAL A 252 22.64 20.69 -9.14
N ARG A 253 22.23 19.54 -8.58
CA ARG A 253 22.75 18.95 -7.32
C ARG A 253 22.61 19.84 -6.08
N LEU A 254 21.57 20.69 -6.06
CA LEU A 254 21.21 21.52 -4.92
C LEU A 254 20.24 20.82 -3.96
N ALA A 255 19.49 19.84 -4.46
CA ALA A 255 18.59 18.96 -3.71
C ALA A 255 18.71 17.54 -4.28
N HIS A 256 18.26 16.54 -3.53
CA HIS A 256 18.52 15.14 -3.87
C HIS A 256 17.26 14.29 -3.66
N PRO A 257 16.81 13.55 -4.69
CA PRO A 257 15.78 12.54 -4.49
C PRO A 257 16.30 11.45 -3.56
N TYR A 258 15.39 10.78 -2.87
CA TYR A 258 15.75 9.79 -1.86
C TYR A 258 14.72 8.68 -1.74
N LEU A 259 15.14 7.53 -1.26
CA LEU A 259 14.23 6.45 -0.91
C LEU A 259 13.57 6.75 0.44
N ASN A 260 12.25 6.81 0.43
CA ASN A 260 11.41 6.96 1.61
C ASN A 260 10.79 5.61 1.95
N THR A 261 10.96 5.15 3.18
CA THR A 261 10.58 3.78 3.59
C THR A 261 9.74 3.78 4.85
N SER A 262 8.88 2.76 5.02
CA SER A 262 8.21 2.54 6.29
C SER A 262 7.88 1.07 6.47
N THR A 263 7.68 0.68 7.74
CA THR A 263 7.06 -0.59 8.10
C THR A 263 5.87 -0.36 9.02
N LEU A 264 4.92 -1.29 8.99
CA LEU A 264 3.72 -1.30 9.80
C LEU A 264 3.42 -2.74 10.21
N VAL A 265 3.25 -3.00 11.51
CA VAL A 265 2.94 -4.35 12.00
C VAL A 265 1.49 -4.42 12.49
N ARG A 266 0.78 -5.50 12.14
CA ARG A 266 -0.57 -5.82 12.63
C ARG A 266 -0.69 -7.28 13.00
N SER A 267 -1.41 -7.56 14.08
CA SER A 267 -1.87 -8.92 14.40
C SER A 267 -3.27 -9.10 13.83
N VAL A 268 -3.47 -10.16 13.06
CA VAL A 268 -4.70 -10.41 12.33
C VAL A 268 -5.15 -11.83 12.62
N ASN A 269 -6.41 -11.97 13.05
CA ASN A 269 -7.04 -13.26 13.34
C ASN A 269 -8.27 -13.43 12.48
N TRP A 270 -8.44 -14.61 11.90
CA TRP A 270 -9.66 -14.94 11.17
C TRP A 270 -9.90 -16.45 11.10
N LYS A 271 -11.14 -16.81 10.88
CA LYS A 271 -11.57 -18.17 10.58
C LYS A 271 -11.57 -18.36 9.06
N GLY A 272 -11.01 -19.46 8.57
CA GLY A 272 -11.11 -19.86 7.16
C GLY A 272 -12.28 -20.81 6.90
N VAL A 273 -12.39 -21.25 5.64
CA VAL A 273 -13.42 -22.20 5.16
C VAL A 273 -12.72 -23.37 4.49
N LEU A 274 -13.20 -24.60 4.69
CA LEU A 274 -12.63 -25.77 4.03
C LEU A 274 -13.08 -25.91 2.56
N PRO A 275 -12.21 -26.44 1.69
CA PRO A 275 -12.56 -26.73 0.30
C PRO A 275 -13.72 -27.71 0.12
N LYS A 276 -13.98 -28.64 1.06
CA LYS A 276 -15.08 -29.63 0.91
C LYS A 276 -16.46 -28.99 0.88
N GLU A 277 -16.66 -27.87 1.58
CA GLU A 277 -17.88 -27.05 1.53
C GLU A 277 -17.92 -26.15 0.29
N ALA A 278 -16.76 -25.73 -0.23
CA ALA A 278 -16.67 -25.01 -1.51
C ALA A 278 -16.94 -25.92 -2.72
N GLN A 279 -16.53 -27.19 -2.66
CA GLN A 279 -16.70 -28.20 -3.71
C GLN A 279 -18.13 -28.77 -3.77
N SER A 280 -18.79 -28.96 -2.61
CA SER A 280 -20.19 -29.40 -2.58
C SER A 280 -21.14 -28.36 -3.18
N MET A 281 -20.88 -27.06 -2.97
CA MET A 281 -21.66 -25.97 -3.56
C MET A 281 -21.42 -25.77 -5.06
N ALA A 282 -20.21 -26.06 -5.56
CA ALA A 282 -19.91 -26.04 -6.99
C ALA A 282 -20.64 -27.17 -7.74
N LYS A 283 -20.73 -28.36 -7.13
CA LYS A 283 -21.57 -29.46 -7.64
C LYS A 283 -23.05 -29.12 -7.59
N GLN A 284 -23.55 -28.46 -6.55
CA GLN A 284 -24.97 -28.13 -6.42
C GLN A 284 -25.46 -27.11 -7.47
N LYS A 285 -24.59 -26.20 -7.93
CA LYS A 285 -24.89 -25.33 -9.09
C LYS A 285 -24.91 -26.07 -10.42
N SER A 286 -24.11 -27.12 -10.61
CA SER A 286 -24.11 -27.89 -11.86
C SER A 286 -25.35 -28.79 -12.04
N TRP A 287 -26.12 -29.04 -10.98
CA TRP A 287 -27.40 -29.74 -11.06
C TRP A 287 -28.57 -28.79 -11.42
N ILE A 288 -28.50 -27.53 -10.99
CA ILE A 288 -29.53 -26.52 -11.29
C ILE A 288 -29.41 -26.00 -12.74
N GLU A 289 -28.22 -26.02 -13.35
CA GLU A 289 -28.01 -25.60 -14.74
C GLU A 289 -28.23 -26.71 -15.79
N ARG A 290 -28.42 -27.98 -15.39
CA ARG A 290 -28.77 -29.06 -16.33
C ARG A 290 -30.28 -29.28 -16.53
N ASP A 291 -31.12 -28.67 -15.69
CA ASP A 291 -32.59 -28.77 -15.79
C ASP A 291 -33.24 -27.59 -16.54
N ARG A 292 -32.47 -26.85 -17.33
CA ARG A 292 -33.03 -25.91 -18.32
C ARG A 292 -32.44 -26.13 -19.71
N GLN A 293 -32.73 -27.30 -20.27
CA GLN A 293 -32.94 -27.42 -21.71
C GLN A 293 -34.44 -27.62 -21.96
N PRO A 294 -35.16 -26.65 -22.54
CA PRO A 294 -36.46 -26.93 -23.11
C PRO A 294 -36.26 -27.87 -24.30
N LYS A 295 -36.87 -29.06 -24.21
CA LYS A 295 -37.04 -29.97 -25.33
C LYS A 295 -37.67 -29.21 -26.50
N GLN A 296 -37.12 -29.43 -27.68
CA GLN A 296 -37.75 -29.11 -28.95
C GLN A 296 -39.17 -29.68 -28.98
N ASN A 297 -40.18 -28.84 -29.23
CA ASN A 297 -41.45 -29.28 -29.79
C ASN A 297 -41.62 -28.61 -31.15
N ARG A 298 -41.38 -29.40 -32.21
CA ARG A 298 -41.93 -29.19 -33.55
C ARG A 298 -43.43 -29.51 -33.52
N MET A 299 -44.26 -28.65 -34.10
CA MET A 299 -45.22 -28.92 -35.20
C MET A 299 -46.44 -27.96 -35.17
N VAL A 300 -46.44 -27.01 -36.12
CA VAL A 300 -47.46 -26.74 -37.17
C VAL A 300 -48.93 -27.07 -36.88
N TRP A 301 -49.84 -26.10 -37.13
CA TRP A 301 -50.91 -26.17 -38.17
C TRP A 301 -51.59 -24.81 -38.43
N ASN A 302 -52.01 -24.62 -39.69
CA ASN A 302 -52.56 -23.45 -40.39
C ASN A 302 -53.97 -23.00 -39.93
N LEU A 303 -54.34 -21.73 -40.16
CA LEU A 303 -55.46 -21.27 -41.02
C LEU A 303 -55.76 -19.76 -40.89
N ILE A 304 -56.14 -19.18 -42.05
CA ILE A 304 -56.53 -17.80 -42.40
C ILE A 304 -55.38 -16.86 -42.76
#